data_AF-A0A7W1HNA5-F1
#
_entry.id   AF-A0A7W1HNA5-F1
#
_cell.length_a   1.000
_cell.length_b   1.000
_cell.length_c   1.000
_cell.angle_alpha   90.00
_cell.angle_beta   90.00
_cell.angle_gamma   90.00
#
_symmetry.space_group_name_H-M   'P 1'
#
loop_
_entity.id
_entity.type
_entity.pdbx_description
1 polymer ?
#
loop_
_entity_poly.entity_id
_entity_poly.type
_entity_poly.pdbx_seq_one_letter_code
_entity_poly.pdbx_strand_id
1 'polypeptide(L)'
;AFFYTRKLIAHRNRKTVVVRPIKVSDARLYSRYNKVTNALEEIGIVRRPQETPEQYARRAARTLEDPGMARLGEIYLYARFRDAVPSTLVEEFNRLEPRALAAIERSKEAQPVSTSARSG
;
A
#
# COMPACT_ATOMS: atom_id res chain seq x y z
N ALA A 1 20.49 -29.61 -19.50
CA ALA A 1 19.07 -29.59 -19.11
C ALA A 1 18.98 -29.98 -17.63
N PHE A 2 18.61 -29.04 -16.75
CA PHE A 2 18.62 -29.23 -15.30
C PHE A 2 17.19 -29.16 -14.76
N PHE A 3 16.59 -30.31 -14.50
CA PHE A 3 15.37 -30.44 -13.71
C PHE A 3 15.66 -31.45 -12.61
N TYR A 4 15.62 -31.02 -11.35
CA TYR A 4 15.25 -31.77 -10.13
C TYR A 4 15.84 -31.11 -8.87
N THR A 5 15.33 -29.93 -8.49
CA THR A 5 15.54 -29.38 -7.13
C THR A 5 14.26 -28.77 -6.54
N ARG A 6 13.08 -29.19 -7.01
CA ARG A 6 11.78 -28.69 -6.52
C ARG A 6 11.36 -29.24 -5.15
N LYS A 7 12.11 -30.16 -4.55
CA LYS A 7 11.70 -30.86 -3.31
C LYS A 7 12.37 -30.37 -2.02
N LEU A 8 13.43 -29.56 -2.09
CA LEU A 8 14.16 -29.15 -0.88
C LEU A 8 13.69 -27.82 -0.27
N ILE A 9 13.08 -26.92 -1.06
CA ILE A 9 12.65 -25.59 -0.57
C ILE A 9 11.35 -25.68 0.25
N ALA A 10 10.53 -26.72 0.03
CA ALA A 10 9.24 -26.87 0.72
C ALA A 10 9.36 -27.24 2.21
N HIS A 11 10.49 -27.79 2.67
CA HIS A 11 10.63 -28.27 4.04
C HIS A 11 11.23 -27.26 5.02
N ARG A 12 11.87 -26.17 4.53
CA ARG A 12 12.59 -25.23 5.39
C ARG A 12 11.74 -24.07 5.94
N ASN A 13 10.53 -23.87 5.40
CA ASN A 13 9.58 -22.86 5.87
C ASN A 13 8.49 -23.39 6.82
N ARG A 14 8.59 -24.65 7.27
CA ARG A 14 7.70 -25.23 8.31
C ARG A 14 8.03 -24.75 9.74
N LYS A 15 8.50 -23.50 9.88
CA LYS A 15 8.18 -22.67 11.06
C LYS A 15 7.05 -21.73 10.65
N THR A 16 5.96 -22.31 10.18
CA THR A 16 4.70 -21.61 10.02
C THR A 16 4.23 -21.25 11.42
N VAL A 17 4.52 -20.03 11.85
CA VAL A 17 3.73 -19.39 12.90
C VAL A 17 2.30 -19.51 12.41
N VAL A 18 1.50 -20.32 13.09
CA VAL A 18 0.08 -20.50 12.77
C VAL A 18 -0.61 -19.22 13.23
N VAL A 19 -0.46 -18.19 12.41
CA VAL A 19 -1.15 -16.93 12.58
C VAL A 19 -2.59 -17.21 12.17
N ARG A 20 -3.48 -17.33 13.17
CA ARG A 20 -4.91 -17.46 12.91
C ARG A 20 -5.31 -16.30 11.98
N PRO A 21 -5.94 -16.57 10.82
CA PRO A 21 -6.50 -15.51 10.00
C PRO A 21 -7.52 -14.79 10.88
N ILE A 22 -7.24 -13.53 11.21
CA ILE A 22 -8.22 -12.73 11.93
C ILE A 22 -9.26 -12.36 10.87
N LYS A 23 -10.53 -12.66 11.13
CA LYS A 23 -11.65 -12.02 10.43
C LYS A 23 -11.67 -10.54 10.83
N VAL A 24 -10.64 -9.79 10.47
CA VAL A 24 -10.72 -8.34 10.50
C VAL A 24 -11.69 -8.04 9.38
N SER A 25 -12.83 -7.43 9.69
CA SER A 25 -13.81 -7.09 8.68
C SER A 25 -13.10 -6.32 7.57
N ASP A 26 -13.00 -6.92 6.38
CA ASP A 26 -12.23 -6.38 5.25
C ASP A 26 -12.58 -4.91 5.00
N ALA A 27 -13.83 -4.51 5.31
CA ALA A 27 -14.35 -3.15 5.36
C ALA A 27 -13.42 -2.12 6.05
N ARG A 28 -12.77 -2.45 7.17
CA ARG A 28 -11.87 -1.52 7.87
C ARG A 28 -10.58 -1.27 7.08
N LEU A 29 -10.02 -2.31 6.47
CA LEU A 29 -8.79 -2.17 5.67
C LEU A 29 -9.07 -1.40 4.38
N TYR A 30 -10.20 -1.68 3.72
CA TYR A 30 -10.65 -0.89 2.56
C TYR A 30 -10.86 0.58 2.92
N SER A 31 -11.58 0.87 4.01
CA SER A 31 -11.84 2.25 4.44
C SER A 31 -10.55 3.00 4.74
N ARG A 32 -9.60 2.35 5.40
CA ARG A 32 -8.28 2.94 5.70
C ARG A 32 -7.44 3.18 4.46
N TYR A 33 -7.38 2.20 3.55
CA TYR A 33 -6.68 2.39 2.28
C TYR A 33 -7.31 3.53 1.46
N ASN A 34 -8.64 3.64 1.44
CA ASN A 34 -9.33 4.75 0.78
C ASN A 34 -8.96 6.11 1.40
N LYS A 35 -8.79 6.20 2.72
CA LYS A 35 -8.30 7.43 3.36
C LYS A 35 -6.91 7.83 2.86
N VAL A 36 -6.00 6.86 2.74
CA VAL A 36 -4.65 7.10 2.19
C VAL A 36 -4.73 7.56 0.74
N THR A 37 -5.56 6.93 -0.09
CA THR A 37 -5.71 7.33 -1.49
C THR A 37 -6.37 8.69 -1.66
N ASN A 38 -7.32 9.05 -0.80
CA ASN A 38 -7.92 10.39 -0.81
C ASN A 38 -6.88 11.46 -0.44
N ALA A 39 -6.04 11.20 0.57
CA ALA A 39 -4.95 12.11 0.94
C ALA A 39 -3.92 12.28 -0.19
N LEU A 40 -3.64 11.23 -0.96
CA LEU A 40 -2.83 11.32 -2.18
C LEU A 40 -3.49 12.20 -3.25
N GLU A 41 -4.79 12.06 -3.45
CA GLU A 41 -5.55 12.86 -4.42
C GLU A 41 -5.58 14.34 -4.01
N GLU A 42 -5.68 14.65 -2.72
CA GLU A 42 -5.63 16.03 -2.19
C GLU A 42 -4.31 16.74 -2.51
N ILE A 43 -3.20 16.01 -2.58
CA ILE A 43 -1.89 16.56 -2.96
C ILE A 43 -1.60 16.46 -4.47
N GLY A 44 -2.62 16.14 -5.27
CA GLY A 44 -2.55 16.12 -6.74
C GLY A 44 -2.07 14.79 -7.36
N ILE A 45 -1.83 13.76 -6.56
CA ILE A 45 -1.49 12.42 -7.06
C ILE A 45 -2.79 11.68 -7.35
N VAL A 46 -3.42 11.96 -8.49
CA VAL A 46 -4.72 11.36 -8.85
C VAL A 46 -4.54 10.04 -9.61
N ARG A 47 -5.38 9.04 -9.32
CA ARG A 47 -5.39 7.76 -10.06
C ARG A 47 -5.89 7.95 -11.48
N ARG A 48 -5.15 7.44 -12.47
CA ARG A 48 -5.58 7.52 -13.88
C ARG A 48 -6.70 6.51 -14.18
N PRO A 49 -7.60 6.78 -15.13
CA PRO A 49 -8.73 5.90 -15.42
C PRO A 49 -8.36 4.44 -15.75
N GLN A 50 -7.24 4.23 -16.44
CA GLN A 50 -6.75 2.91 -16.85
C GLN A 50 -5.76 2.27 -15.85
N GLU A 51 -5.39 2.98 -14.79
CA GLU A 51 -4.34 2.55 -13.86
C GLU A 51 -4.92 1.60 -12.82
N THR A 52 -4.31 0.42 -12.63
CA THR A 52 -4.74 -0.50 -11.56
C THR A 52 -4.41 0.08 -10.18
N PRO A 53 -5.12 -0.31 -9.11
CA PRO A 53 -4.79 0.15 -7.75
C PRO A 53 -3.33 -0.09 -7.35
N GLU A 54 -2.73 -1.20 -7.80
CA GLU A 54 -1.33 -1.54 -7.58
C GLU A 54 -0.37 -0.62 -8.36
N GLN A 55 -0.66 -0.37 -9.64
CA GLN A 55 0.12 0.57 -10.46
C GLN A 55 0.08 1.98 -9.86
N TYR A 56 -1.10 2.39 -9.40
CA TYR A 56 -1.30 3.66 -8.72
C TYR A 56 -0.47 3.77 -7.45
N ALA A 57 -0.53 2.76 -6.56
CA ALA A 57 0.26 2.73 -5.33
C ALA A 57 1.78 2.74 -5.60
N ARG A 58 2.25 2.00 -6.62
CA ARG A 58 3.66 2.02 -7.04
C ARG A 58 4.10 3.36 -7.59
N ARG A 59 3.24 4.05 -8.35
CA ARG A 59 3.54 5.40 -8.84
C ARG A 59 3.59 6.39 -7.68
N ALA A 60 2.60 6.36 -6.80
CA ALA A 60 2.57 7.20 -5.59
C ALA A 60 3.81 6.98 -4.72
N ALA A 61 4.25 5.72 -4.54
CA ALA A 61 5.48 5.39 -3.82
C ALA A 61 6.73 6.04 -4.40
N ARG A 62 6.83 6.13 -5.74
CA ARG A 62 7.94 6.81 -6.40
C ARG A 62 7.88 8.32 -6.20
N THR A 63 6.68 8.91 -6.27
CA THR A 63 6.47 10.35 -6.09
C THR A 63 6.70 10.79 -4.64
N LEU A 64 6.31 9.97 -3.67
CA LEU A 64 6.51 10.22 -2.24
C LEU A 64 7.88 9.78 -1.72
N GLU A 65 8.68 9.09 -2.55
CA GLU A 65 9.90 8.39 -2.14
C GLU A 65 9.69 7.44 -0.95
N ASP A 66 8.47 6.91 -0.80
CA ASP A 66 8.10 5.97 0.27
C ASP A 66 7.73 4.59 -0.31
N PRO A 67 8.63 3.59 -0.25
CA PRO A 67 8.34 2.25 -0.71
C PRO A 67 7.19 1.58 0.08
N GLY A 68 6.89 2.05 1.30
CA GLY A 68 5.76 1.61 2.09
C GLY A 68 4.42 1.84 1.40
N MET A 69 4.29 2.87 0.57
CA MET A 69 3.08 3.14 -0.19
C MET A 69 2.80 2.05 -1.23
N ALA A 70 3.83 1.54 -1.91
CA ALA A 70 3.68 0.43 -2.85
C ALA A 70 3.19 -0.83 -2.11
N ARG A 71 3.76 -1.08 -0.92
CA ARG A 71 3.41 -2.23 -0.10
C ARG A 71 1.98 -2.15 0.45
N LEU A 72 1.49 -0.97 0.80
CA LEU A 72 0.08 -0.76 1.15
C LEU A 72 -0.86 -1.15 0.01
N GLY A 73 -0.51 -0.82 -1.24
CA GLY A 73 -1.28 -1.21 -2.42
C GLY A 73 -1.32 -2.72 -2.65
N GLU A 74 -0.20 -3.41 -2.40
CA GLU A 74 -0.13 -4.88 -2.47
C GLU A 74 -1.00 -5.55 -1.39
N ILE A 75 -0.96 -5.04 -0.16
CA ILE A 75 -1.78 -5.55 0.94
C ILE A 75 -3.27 -5.33 0.64
N TYR A 76 -3.63 -4.15 0.12
CA TYR A 76 -4.99 -3.87 -0.34
C TYR A 76 -5.44 -4.84 -1.43
N LEU A 77 -4.59 -5.09 -2.44
CA LEU A 77 -4.92 -6.01 -3.53
C LEU A 77 -5.12 -7.44 -3.01
N TYR A 78 -4.27 -7.88 -2.08
CA TYR A 78 -4.42 -9.16 -1.42
C TYR A 78 -5.76 -9.26 -0.70
N ALA A 79 -6.12 -8.25 0.10
CA ALA A 79 -7.38 -8.19 0.82
C ALA A 79 -8.59 -8.15 -0.13
N ARG A 80 -8.45 -7.53 -1.31
CA ARG A 80 -9.51 -7.42 -2.32
C ARG A 80 -10.03 -8.74 -2.84
N PHE A 81 -9.15 -9.73 -2.96
CA PHE A 81 -9.45 -11.00 -3.64
C PHE A 81 -9.44 -12.20 -2.69
N ARG A 82 -9.37 -11.98 -1.38
CA ARG A 82 -9.31 -13.05 -0.38
C ARG A 82 -10.36 -12.81 0.69
N ASP A 83 -11.05 -13.88 1.08
CA ASP A 83 -12.07 -13.85 2.14
C ASP A 83 -11.48 -13.68 3.55
N ALA A 84 -10.15 -13.81 3.68
CA ALA A 84 -9.44 -13.65 4.94
C ALA A 84 -8.04 -13.09 4.71
N VAL A 85 -7.72 -12.01 5.42
CA VAL A 85 -6.39 -11.40 5.44
C VAL A 85 -5.58 -11.97 6.62
N PRO A 86 -4.39 -12.54 6.40
CA PRO A 86 -3.48 -12.93 7.48
C PRO A 86 -3.19 -11.75 8.42
N SER A 87 -3.16 -11.98 9.74
CA SER A 87 -2.90 -10.89 10.70
C SER A 87 -1.56 -10.21 10.46
N THR A 88 -0.57 -10.94 9.93
CA THR A 88 0.73 -10.39 9.58
C THR A 88 0.64 -9.26 8.56
N LEU A 89 -0.26 -9.35 7.57
CA LEU A 89 -0.46 -8.28 6.59
C LEU A 89 -1.21 -7.10 7.19
N VAL A 90 -2.11 -7.35 8.15
CA VAL A 90 -2.82 -6.29 8.89
C VAL A 90 -1.85 -5.53 9.80
N GLU A 91 -0.97 -6.25 10.50
CA GLU A 91 0.09 -5.65 11.32
C GLU A 91 1.08 -4.86 10.45
N GLU A 92 1.45 -5.40 9.29
CA GLU A 92 2.28 -4.68 8.32
C GLU A 92 1.59 -3.39 7.85
N PHE A 93 0.30 -3.46 7.49
CA PHE A 93 -0.49 -2.28 7.14
C PHE A 93 -0.50 -1.24 8.26
N ASN A 94 -0.69 -1.67 9.52
CA ASN A 94 -0.71 -0.78 10.68
C ASN A 94 0.61 -0.03 10.89
N ARG A 95 1.74 -0.61 10.49
CA ARG A 95 3.06 0.04 10.58
C ARG A 95 3.29 1.00 9.41
N LEU A 96 2.80 0.65 8.22
CA LEU A 96 3.05 1.41 6.99
C LEU A 96 2.11 2.61 6.83
N GLU A 97 0.83 2.48 7.20
CA GLU A 97 -0.17 3.55 7.06
C GLU A 97 0.28 4.89 7.67
N PRO A 98 0.67 4.99 8.96
CA PRO A 98 1.05 6.28 9.54
C PRO A 98 2.29 6.88 8.87
N ARG A 99 3.23 6.04 8.43
CA ARG A 99 4.43 6.49 7.71
C ARG A 99 4.09 7.07 6.34
N ALA A 100 3.21 6.40 5.60
CA ALA A 100 2.73 6.88 4.30
C ALA A 100 1.96 8.20 4.44
N LEU A 101 1.07 8.33 5.44
CA LEU A 101 0.38 9.58 5.73
C LEU A 101 1.36 10.71 6.08
N ALA A 102 2.37 10.43 6.91
CA ALA A 102 3.41 11.43 7.21
C ALA A 102 4.25 11.81 5.98
N ALA A 103 4.45 10.90 5.02
CA ALA A 103 5.09 11.22 3.75
C ALA A 103 4.21 12.13 2.88
N ILE A 104 2.91 11.84 2.81
CA ILE A 104 1.92 12.67 2.09
C ILE A 104 1.87 14.09 2.67
N GLU A 105 1.80 14.24 3.99
CA GLU A 105 1.80 15.55 4.64
C GLU A 105 3.10 16.32 4.39
N ARG A 106 4.27 15.67 4.48
CA ARG A 106 5.54 16.31 4.11
C ARG A 106 5.56 16.76 2.64
N SER A 107 5.01 15.96 1.74
CA SER A 107 4.88 16.35 0.33
C SER A 107 3.92 17.51 0.14
N LYS A 108 2.85 17.61 0.94
CA LYS A 108 1.92 18.75 0.95
C LYS A 108 2.62 20.04 1.40
N GLU A 109 3.40 19.97 2.47
CA GLU A 109 4.18 21.12 2.98
C GLU A 109 5.31 21.53 2.04
N ALA A 110 5.91 20.57 1.33
CA ALA A 110 6.99 20.82 0.38
C ALA A 110 6.51 21.37 -0.97
N GLN A 111 5.21 21.37 -1.26
CA GLN A 111 4.70 22.04 -2.45
C GLN A 111 4.87 23.55 -2.28
N PRO A 112 5.74 24.22 -3.08
CA PRO A 112 5.81 25.66 -3.04
C PRO A 112 4.43 26.17 -3.42
N VAL A 113 3.91 27.09 -2.63
CA VAL A 113 2.70 27.84 -2.93
C VAL A 113 2.95 28.60 -4.23
N SER A 114 2.80 27.95 -5.39
CA SER A 114 2.69 28.60 -6.69
C SER A 114 1.29 29.19 -6.80
N THR A 115 0.93 30.00 -5.80
CA THR A 115 -0.08 31.04 -5.87
C THR A 115 0.67 32.36 -5.99
N SER A 116 1.68 32.39 -6.88
CA SER A 116 2.20 33.63 -7.42
C SER A 116 1.15 34.19 -8.36
N ALA A 117 0.43 35.20 -7.87
CA ALA A 117 0.05 36.37 -8.65
C ALA A 117 -0.50 36.10 -10.06
N ARG A 118 -1.82 35.86 -10.16
CA ARG A 118 -2.56 36.36 -11.33
C ARG A 118 -2.92 37.82 -11.03
N SER A 119 -1.92 38.68 -11.19
CA SER A 119 -2.11 40.12 -11.40
C SER A 119 -2.62 40.33 -12.83
N GLY A 120 -3.60 41.20 -12.99
CA GLY A 120 -4.18 41.59 -14.28
C GLY A 120 -5.65 41.91 -14.14
#